data_AF-A0A6G2VNT6-F1
#
_entry.id   AF-A0A6G2VNT6-F1
#
_cell.length_a   1.000
_cell.length_b   1.000
_cell.length_c   1.000
_cell.angle_alpha   90.00
_cell.angle_beta   90.00
_cell.angle_gamma   90.00
#
_symmetry.space_group_name_H-M   'P 1'
#
loop_
_entity.id
_entity.type
_entity.pdbx_description
1 polymer ?
#
loop_
_entity_poly.entity_id
_entity_poly.type
_entity_poly.pdbx_seq_one_letter_code
_entity_poly.pdbx_strand_id
1 'polypeptide(L)'
;MIGTRKSGSLLLSAALTRAGFALLRAHPPGGPARWERKNHAGRTVELCAAPAVALGTAVAAARAHPGAGLAVLAAGACGAYDDVAGDHRRGFR
;
A
#
# COMPACT_ATOMS: atom_id res chain seq x y z
N MET A 1 11.02 4.16 -28.83
CA MET A 1 9.72 4.17 -28.13
C MET A 1 9.71 3.44 -26.76
N ILE A 2 10.85 3.25 -26.09
CA ILE A 2 10.93 2.53 -24.80
C ILE A 2 10.83 3.50 -23.60
N GLY A 3 11.28 4.75 -23.73
CA GLY A 3 11.25 5.74 -22.65
C GLY A 3 9.84 6.21 -22.26
N THR A 4 8.98 6.49 -23.24
CA THR A 4 7.62 7.03 -23.00
C THR A 4 6.72 6.06 -22.24
N ARG A 5 6.87 4.74 -22.51
CA ARG A 5 6.06 3.69 -21.86
C ARG A 5 6.42 3.52 -20.38
N LYS A 6 7.72 3.59 -20.05
CA LYS A 6 8.21 3.51 -18.67
C LYS A 6 7.80 4.74 -17.86
N SER A 7 7.95 5.94 -18.44
CA SER A 7 7.49 7.20 -17.81
C SER A 7 5.98 7.19 -17.57
N GLY A 8 5.19 6.66 -18.51
CA GLY A 8 3.73 6.52 -18.35
C GLY A 8 3.34 5.60 -17.20
N SER A 9 4.01 4.45 -17.05
CA SER A 9 3.76 3.53 -15.92
C SER A 9 4.15 4.14 -14.58
N LEU A 10 5.27 4.88 -14.52
CA LEU A 10 5.71 5.58 -13.31
C LEU A 10 4.69 6.64 -12.88
N LEU A 11 4.26 7.49 -13.81
CA LEU A 11 3.28 8.55 -13.54
C LEU A 11 1.93 7.97 -13.09
N LEU A 12 1.47 6.92 -13.76
CA LEU A 12 0.24 6.23 -13.38
C LEU A 12 0.35 5.64 -11.97
N SER A 13 1.47 4.97 -11.67
CA SER A 13 1.73 4.42 -10.33
C SER A 13 1.70 5.51 -9.26
N ALA A 14 2.41 6.61 -9.50
CA ALA A 14 2.47 7.73 -8.56
C ALA A 14 1.10 8.36 -8.33
N ALA A 15 0.31 8.55 -9.40
CA ALA A 15 -1.05 9.08 -9.31
C ALA A 15 -1.97 8.14 -8.53
N LEU A 16 -1.94 6.83 -8.82
CA LEU A 16 -2.76 5.83 -8.13
C LEU A 16 -2.39 5.71 -6.66
N THR A 17 -1.09 5.70 -6.32
CA THR A 17 -0.64 5.70 -4.94
C THR A 17 -1.11 6.96 -4.21
N ARG A 18 -0.98 8.13 -4.82
CA ARG A 18 -1.39 9.39 -4.19
C ARG A 18 -2.90 9.45 -3.97
N ALA A 19 -3.69 9.04 -4.96
CA ALA A 19 -5.15 9.00 -4.87
C ALA A 19 -5.62 7.95 -3.84
N GLY A 20 -5.05 6.74 -3.89
CA GLY A 20 -5.35 5.67 -2.95
C GLY A 20 -5.01 6.07 -1.51
N PHE A 21 -3.87 6.73 -1.29
CA PHE A 21 -3.49 7.24 0.03
C PHE A 21 -4.49 8.28 0.55
N ALA A 22 -4.88 9.25 -0.30
CA ALA A 22 -5.86 10.26 0.08
C ALA A 22 -7.22 9.64 0.43
N LEU A 23 -7.67 8.65 -0.35
CA LEU A 23 -8.93 7.95 -0.09
C LEU A 23 -8.90 7.13 1.20
N LEU A 24 -7.83 6.36 1.43
CA LEU A 24 -7.67 5.57 2.67
C LEU A 24 -7.58 6.47 3.90
N ARG A 25 -6.93 7.62 3.79
CA ARG A 25 -6.85 8.59 4.88
C ARG A 25 -8.18 9.27 5.17
N ALA A 26 -8.98 9.56 4.13
CA ALA A 26 -10.30 10.14 4.28
C ALA A 26 -11.34 9.12 4.80
N HIS A 27 -11.20 7.86 4.41
CA HIS A 27 -12.14 6.78 4.72
C HIS A 27 -11.40 5.52 5.22
N PRO A 28 -10.74 5.59 6.40
CA PRO A 28 -9.96 4.48 6.90
C PRO A 28 -10.88 3.29 7.23
N PRO A 29 -10.66 2.11 6.63
CA PRO A 29 -11.50 0.95 6.89
C PRO A 29 -11.33 0.49 8.34
N GLY A 30 -12.44 0.37 9.07
CA GLY A 30 -12.40 0.06 10.51
C GLY A 30 -12.04 1.25 11.41
N GLY A 31 -12.07 2.47 10.88
CA GLY A 31 -11.88 3.71 11.63
C GLY A 31 -10.41 4.16 11.76
N PRO A 32 -10.15 5.44 12.05
CA PRO A 32 -8.81 6.03 12.05
C PRO A 32 -7.88 5.42 13.09
N ALA A 33 -8.41 5.05 14.27
CA ALA A 33 -7.62 4.44 15.35
C ALA A 33 -6.92 3.12 14.93
N ARG A 34 -7.46 2.42 13.94
CA ARG A 34 -6.89 1.16 13.41
C ARG A 34 -5.64 1.39 12.53
N TRP A 35 -5.48 2.61 12.02
CA TRP A 35 -4.42 2.99 11.08
C TRP A 35 -3.43 3.99 11.69
N GLU A 36 -3.57 4.28 12.98
CA GLU A 36 -2.67 5.14 13.73
C GLU A 36 -1.86 4.32 14.74
N ARG A 37 -0.55 4.49 14.75
CA ARG A 37 0.34 3.89 15.75
C ARG A 37 1.18 4.96 16.42
N LYS A 38 1.48 4.78 17.71
CA LYS A 38 2.50 5.58 18.40
C LYS A 38 3.87 4.94 18.18
N ASN A 39 4.84 5.72 17.72
CA ASN A 39 6.23 5.27 17.68
C ASN A 39 6.88 5.37 19.08
N HIS A 40 8.10 4.86 19.21
CA HIS A 40 8.86 4.92 20.47
C HIS A 40 9.09 6.35 21.00
N ALA A 41 8.95 7.37 20.14
CA ALA A 41 9.03 8.78 20.51
C ALA A 41 7.66 9.40 20.84
N GLY A 42 6.59 8.61 20.97
CA GLY A 42 5.24 9.10 21.29
C GLY A 42 4.51 9.85 20.16
N ARG A 43 5.09 9.90 18.95
CA ARG A 43 4.47 10.54 17.78
C ARG A 43 3.52 9.58 17.09
N THR A 44 2.39 10.11 16.62
CA THR A 44 1.45 9.34 15.79
C THR A 44 2.03 9.13 14.40
N VAL A 45 2.00 7.90 13.93
CA VAL A 45 2.43 7.45 12.60
C VAL A 45 1.24 6.79 11.93
N GLU A 46 1.03 7.13 10.66
CA GLU A 46 -0.08 6.63 9.85
C GLU A 46 0.35 5.39 9.06
N LEU A 47 -0.45 4.33 9.11
CA LEU A 47 -0.20 3.04 8.47
C LEU A 47 -0.78 2.95 7.04
N CYS A 48 -1.63 3.91 6.63
CA CYS A 48 -2.29 3.91 5.31
C CYS A 48 -1.35 4.03 4.10
N ALA A 49 -0.10 4.45 4.31
CA ALA A 49 0.86 4.68 3.24
C ALA A 49 1.24 3.37 2.50
N ALA A 50 1.47 2.28 3.25
CA ALA A 50 1.92 1.02 2.66
C ALA A 50 0.86 0.36 1.75
N PRO A 51 -0.43 0.25 2.14
CA PRO A 51 -1.47 -0.25 1.24
C PRO A 51 -1.62 0.57 -0.05
N ALA A 52 -1.53 1.90 0.05
CA ALA A 52 -1.61 2.78 -1.11
C ALA A 52 -0.44 2.60 -2.10
N VAL A 53 0.77 2.40 -1.57
CA VAL A 53 1.97 2.10 -2.37
C VAL A 53 1.83 0.72 -3.03
N ALA A 54 1.35 -0.29 -2.32
CA ALA A 54 1.14 -1.64 -2.87
C ALA A 54 0.17 -1.63 -4.05
N LEU A 55 -0.95 -0.90 -3.95
CA LEU A 55 -1.92 -0.76 -5.05
C LEU A 55 -1.32 -0.11 -6.30
N GLY A 56 -0.64 1.03 -6.16
CA GLY A 56 -0.01 1.70 -7.30
C GLY A 56 1.07 0.82 -7.96
N THR A 57 1.88 0.16 -7.13
CA THR A 57 2.95 -0.75 -7.58
C THR A 57 2.38 -1.96 -8.30
N ALA A 58 1.28 -2.54 -7.82
CA ALA A 58 0.63 -3.66 -8.48
C ALA A 58 0.16 -3.32 -9.90
N VAL A 59 -0.43 -2.13 -10.08
CA VAL A 59 -0.86 -1.67 -11.42
C VAL A 59 0.33 -1.45 -12.35
N ALA A 60 1.42 -0.88 -11.83
CA ALA A 60 2.66 -0.70 -12.59
C ALA A 60 3.28 -2.06 -13.00
N ALA A 61 3.34 -3.01 -12.06
CA ALA A 61 3.90 -4.34 -12.28
C ALA A 61 3.03 -5.18 -13.25
N ALA A 62 1.71 -5.07 -13.16
CA ALA A 62 0.77 -5.77 -14.06
C ALA A 62 0.96 -5.39 -15.53
N ARG A 63 1.42 -4.16 -15.81
CA ARG A 63 1.76 -3.71 -17.17
C ARG A 63 3.01 -4.38 -17.75
N ALA A 64 3.89 -4.92 -16.91
CA ALA A 64 5.02 -5.73 -17.33
C ALA A 64 4.65 -7.22 -17.38
N HIS A 65 3.99 -7.71 -16.34
CA HIS A 65 3.50 -9.10 -16.26
C HIS A 65 2.31 -9.20 -15.29
N PRO A 66 1.15 -9.73 -15.70
CA PRO A 66 -0.03 -9.82 -14.83
C PRO A 66 0.24 -10.56 -13.51
N GLY A 67 1.02 -11.64 -13.54
CA GLY A 67 1.42 -12.39 -12.34
C GLY A 67 2.28 -11.58 -11.37
N ALA A 68 3.06 -10.61 -11.86
CA ALA A 68 3.84 -9.73 -10.98
C ALA A 68 2.93 -8.74 -10.23
N GLY A 69 1.90 -8.22 -10.91
CA GLY A 69 0.88 -7.40 -10.27
C GLY A 69 0.13 -8.17 -9.17
N LEU A 70 -0.26 -9.42 -9.46
CA LEU A 70 -0.91 -10.30 -8.46
C LEU A 70 -0.02 -10.59 -7.26
N ALA A 71 1.27 -10.87 -7.49
CA ALA A 71 2.22 -11.10 -6.41
C ALA A 71 2.37 -9.87 -5.49
N VAL A 72 2.42 -8.66 -6.06
CA VAL A 72 2.48 -7.41 -5.29
C VAL A 72 1.19 -7.19 -4.50
N LEU A 73 0.01 -7.45 -5.08
CA LEU A 73 -1.26 -7.36 -4.35
C LEU A 73 -1.33 -8.35 -3.19
N ALA A 74 -0.93 -9.60 -3.41
CA ALA A 74 -0.94 -10.62 -2.37
C ALA A 74 -0.01 -10.23 -1.21
N ALA A 75 1.22 -9.81 -1.51
CA ALA A 75 2.17 -9.35 -0.50
C ALA A 75 1.65 -8.10 0.25
N GLY A 76 1.02 -7.16 -0.46
CA GLY A 76 0.41 -5.97 0.12
C GLY A 76 -0.76 -6.29 1.05
N ALA A 77 -1.64 -7.22 0.68
CA ALA A 77 -2.75 -7.67 1.51
C ALA A 77 -2.26 -8.38 2.78
N CYS A 78 -1.25 -9.25 2.65
CA CYS A 78 -0.55 -9.89 3.75
C CYS A 78 0.03 -8.86 4.73
N GLY A 79 0.77 -7.87 4.23
CA GLY A 79 1.35 -6.80 5.06
C GLY A 79 0.29 -5.93 5.73
N ALA A 80 -0.76 -5.55 5.00
CA ALA A 80 -1.86 -4.74 5.57
C ALA A 80 -2.62 -5.50 6.67
N TYR A 81 -2.77 -6.81 6.54
CA TYR A 81 -3.33 -7.65 7.60
C TYR A 81 -2.41 -7.68 8.83
N ASP A 82 -1.11 -7.86 8.63
CA ASP A 82 -0.13 -7.86 9.73
C ASP A 82 -0.06 -6.51 10.45
N ASP A 83 -0.11 -5.39 9.72
CA ASP A 83 -0.15 -4.04 10.31
C ASP A 83 -1.37 -3.83 11.22
N VAL A 84 -2.49 -4.47 10.87
CA VAL A 84 -3.78 -4.28 11.51
C VAL A 84 -4.05 -5.29 12.63
N ALA A 85 -3.69 -6.55 12.43
CA ALA A 85 -3.99 -7.67 13.32
C ALA A 85 -2.74 -8.21 14.04
N GLY A 86 -1.56 -7.71 13.67
CA GLY A 86 -0.27 -8.14 14.22
C GLY A 86 -0.09 -7.73 15.67
N ASP A 87 0.54 -8.64 16.41
CA ASP A 87 0.82 -8.59 17.84
C ASP A 87 2.37 -8.60 18.02
N HIS A 88 2.87 -8.57 19.25
CA HIS A 88 4.27 -8.90 19.57
C HIS A 88 4.69 -10.30 19.10
N ARG A 89 3.72 -11.20 18.87
CA ARG A 89 3.86 -12.51 18.25
C ARG A 89 3.74 -12.39 16.73
N ARG A 90 4.64 -13.06 16.00
CA ARG A 90 4.73 -12.99 14.52
C ARG A 90 3.86 -14.06 13.86
N GLY A 91 3.27 -13.75 12.70
CA GLY A 91 2.61 -14.72 11.80
C GLY A 91 1.11 -14.49 11.58
N PHE A 92 0.56 -15.08 10.51
CA PHE A 92 -0.88 -15.07 10.21
C PHE A 92 -1.66 -15.96 11.19
N ARG A 93 -2.85 -15.50 11.55
CA ARG A 93 -3.87 -16.22 12.32
C ARG A 93 -5.11 -16.39 11.47
#